data_AF-A0A7K0DUP0-F1
#
_entry.id   AF-A0A7K0DUP0-F1
#
_cell.length_a   1.000
_cell.length_b   1.000
_cell.length_c   1.000
_cell.angle_alpha   90.00
_cell.angle_beta   90.00
_cell.angle_gamma   90.00
#
_symmetry.space_group_name_H-M   'P 1'
#
loop_
_entity.id
_entity.type
_entity.pdbx_description
1 polymer ?
#
loop_
_entity_poly.entity_id
_entity_poly.type
_entity_poly.pdbx_seq_one_letter_code
_entity_poly.pdbx_strand_id
1 'polypeptide(L)'
;MNEQRHRTAMNGTARSATRSGAATTSRPEAMDLFARSRWFPALGERTRTLLVVLGFLVDTALHAAVAAGVWFAASAHSLGSQPAIVCAVLAWVAVSFAHRTFFQRLTYTTIGKAVFGLRLHNPGDYPITLWQLIKFWFCAVFICLANVADVLP
;
A
#
# COMPACT_ATOMS: atom_id res chain seq x y z
N MET A 1 11.07 -30.53 -61.68
CA MET A 1 12.26 -31.02 -60.96
C MET A 1 13.12 -29.79 -60.69
N ASN A 2 12.99 -29.23 -59.48
CA ASN A 2 13.42 -27.88 -59.10
C ASN A 2 14.95 -27.72 -59.09
N GLU A 3 15.46 -26.99 -60.06
CA GLU A 3 16.80 -26.41 -60.04
C GLU A 3 16.95 -25.39 -58.90
N GLN A 4 18.20 -25.21 -58.45
CA GLN A 4 18.69 -24.08 -57.66
C GLN A 4 18.44 -24.07 -56.15
N ARG A 5 18.51 -25.25 -55.51
CA ARG A 5 19.17 -25.37 -54.20
C ARG A 5 20.69 -25.23 -54.39
N HIS A 6 21.23 -24.01 -54.44
CA HIS A 6 22.63 -23.67 -54.11
C HIS A 6 22.94 -22.19 -54.45
N ARG A 7 22.41 -21.27 -53.65
CA ARG A 7 23.09 -19.98 -53.40
C ARG A 7 23.27 -19.83 -51.89
N THR A 8 24.26 -20.57 -51.45
CA THR A 8 24.93 -20.46 -50.17
C THR A 8 25.51 -19.05 -49.99
N ALA A 9 25.39 -18.52 -48.78
CA ALA A 9 26.28 -17.59 -48.11
C ALA A 9 26.69 -16.31 -48.87
N MET A 10 26.14 -15.16 -48.44
CA MET A 10 26.92 -13.98 -48.02
C MET A 10 26.03 -13.06 -47.16
N ASN A 11 26.67 -12.35 -46.23
CA ASN A 11 26.15 -11.32 -45.33
C ASN A 11 25.63 -11.78 -43.96
N GLY A 12 26.60 -12.24 -43.16
CA GLY A 12 26.57 -11.95 -41.74
C GLY A 12 26.75 -10.46 -41.44
N THR A 13 26.61 -10.15 -40.15
CA THR A 13 27.07 -8.92 -39.46
C THR A 13 26.36 -7.61 -39.78
N ALA A 14 25.26 -7.37 -39.05
CA ALA A 14 24.98 -6.06 -38.47
C ALA A 14 24.49 -6.24 -37.03
N ARG A 15 25.43 -6.15 -36.09
CA ARG A 15 25.18 -5.94 -34.67
C ARG A 15 24.62 -4.53 -34.46
N SER A 16 23.74 -4.43 -33.46
CA SER A 16 23.68 -3.36 -32.46
C SER A 16 23.33 -1.95 -32.95
N ALA A 17 22.12 -1.49 -32.62
CA ALA A 17 21.93 -0.18 -31.99
C ALA A 17 20.48 -0.03 -31.46
N THR A 18 20.34 -0.19 -30.15
CA THR A 18 19.64 0.76 -29.27
C THR A 18 18.37 1.46 -29.77
N ARG A 19 17.23 0.98 -29.28
CA ARG A 19 16.15 1.85 -28.79
C ARG A 19 15.53 1.11 -27.60
N SER A 20 16.15 1.14 -26.41
CA SER A 20 16.00 2.24 -25.45
C SER A 20 14.69 3.02 -25.67
N GLY A 21 13.57 2.29 -25.70
CA GLY A 21 12.31 2.84 -25.25
C GLY A 21 12.45 2.95 -23.74
N ALA A 22 12.93 4.10 -23.29
CA ALA A 22 12.93 4.48 -21.90
C ALA A 22 11.55 4.12 -21.35
N ALA A 23 11.51 3.08 -20.49
CA ALA A 23 10.43 2.85 -19.57
C ALA A 23 10.36 4.13 -18.75
N THR A 24 9.56 5.05 -19.25
CA THR A 24 9.20 6.25 -18.55
C THR A 24 8.37 5.69 -17.43
N THR A 25 9.00 5.52 -16.27
CA THR A 25 8.35 5.25 -15.00
C THR A 25 7.55 6.49 -14.63
N SER A 26 6.61 6.86 -15.50
CA SER A 26 5.44 7.58 -15.10
C SER A 26 4.78 6.72 -14.04
N ARG A 27 4.12 7.39 -13.11
CA ARG A 27 3.77 6.85 -11.82
C ARG A 27 2.26 6.46 -11.79
N PRO A 28 1.78 5.44 -12.53
CA PRO A 28 0.45 4.86 -12.30
C PRO A 28 0.47 3.43 -11.72
N GLU A 29 1.54 2.64 -11.88
CA GLU A 29 1.53 1.23 -11.43
C GLU A 29 1.44 1.06 -9.90
N ALA A 30 2.01 2.00 -9.14
CA ALA A 30 1.94 1.96 -7.68
C ALA A 30 0.51 2.14 -7.15
N MET A 31 -0.39 2.81 -7.88
CA MET A 31 -1.80 2.91 -7.49
C MET A 31 -2.62 1.69 -7.92
N ASP A 32 -2.24 1.02 -9.01
CA ASP A 32 -2.85 -0.25 -9.42
C ASP A 32 -2.58 -1.39 -8.42
N LEU A 33 -1.46 -1.30 -7.69
CA LEU A 33 -1.08 -2.21 -6.59
C LEU A 33 -2.08 -2.26 -5.41
N PHE A 34 -2.90 -1.21 -5.22
CA PHE A 34 -3.70 -1.07 -3.98
C PHE A 34 -5.21 -1.09 -4.14
N ALA A 35 -5.75 -1.06 -5.37
CA ALA A 35 -7.11 -0.54 -5.52
C ALA A 35 -7.98 -1.19 -6.61
N ARG A 36 -7.81 -2.49 -6.92
CA ARG A 36 -8.90 -3.19 -7.62
C ARG A 36 -10.07 -3.37 -6.67
N SER A 37 -11.16 -2.65 -6.94
CA SER A 37 -12.43 -2.88 -6.24
C SER A 37 -13.06 -4.15 -6.81
N ARG A 38 -13.37 -5.10 -5.93
CA ARG A 38 -14.03 -6.36 -6.29
C ARG A 38 -15.44 -6.10 -6.83
N TRP A 39 -16.11 -5.08 -6.30
CA TRP A 39 -17.53 -4.82 -6.56
C TRP A 39 -17.73 -3.93 -7.79
N PHE A 40 -16.73 -3.12 -8.13
CA PHE A 40 -16.79 -2.17 -9.23
C PHE A 40 -15.48 -2.20 -10.04
N PRO A 41 -15.29 -3.21 -10.91
CA PRO A 41 -14.06 -3.36 -11.69
C PRO A 41 -13.82 -2.24 -12.71
N ALA A 42 -14.87 -1.50 -13.11
CA ALA A 42 -14.84 -0.47 -14.13
C ALA A 42 -14.86 0.98 -13.58
N LEU A 43 -14.50 1.21 -12.31
CA LEU A 43 -14.43 2.56 -11.76
C LEU A 43 -13.34 3.39 -12.44
N GLY A 44 -13.69 4.63 -12.81
CA GLY A 44 -12.71 5.62 -13.22
C GLY A 44 -11.71 5.93 -12.09
N GLU A 45 -10.52 6.39 -12.48
CA GLU A 45 -9.39 6.67 -11.58
C GLU A 45 -9.77 7.59 -10.41
N ARG A 46 -10.53 8.67 -10.68
CA ARG A 46 -10.98 9.61 -9.63
C ARG A 46 -11.84 8.94 -8.56
N THR A 47 -12.80 8.11 -8.96
CA THR A 47 -13.70 7.41 -8.02
C THR A 47 -12.93 6.39 -7.20
N ARG A 48 -12.00 5.67 -7.83
CA ARG A 48 -11.11 4.74 -7.12
C ARG A 48 -10.28 5.44 -6.05
N THR A 49 -9.68 6.59 -6.38
CA THR A 49 -8.94 7.42 -5.41
C THR A 49 -9.82 7.85 -4.25
N LEU A 50 -11.07 8.28 -4.51
CA LEU A 50 -12.01 8.63 -3.45
C LEU A 50 -12.32 7.44 -2.53
N LEU A 51 -12.57 6.25 -3.07
CA LEU A 51 -12.82 5.06 -2.24
C LEU A 51 -11.60 4.66 -1.40
N VAL A 52 -10.39 4.82 -1.94
CA VAL A 52 -9.14 4.57 -1.18
C VAL A 52 -9.00 5.57 -0.03
N VAL A 53 -9.26 6.85 -0.29
CA VAL A 53 -9.22 7.91 0.72
C VAL A 53 -10.29 7.67 1.79
N LEU A 54 -11.53 7.37 1.39
CA LEU A 54 -12.61 7.06 2.34
C LEU A 54 -12.28 5.84 3.21
N GLY A 55 -11.78 4.76 2.61
CA GLY A 55 -11.34 3.58 3.35
C GLY A 55 -10.22 3.91 4.35
N PHE A 56 -9.27 4.77 3.95
CA PHE A 56 -8.22 5.26 4.84
C PHE A 56 -8.77 6.13 5.99
N LEU A 57 -9.76 6.98 5.73
CA LEU A 57 -10.40 7.79 6.77
C LEU A 57 -11.14 6.91 7.78
N VAL A 58 -11.85 5.87 7.32
CA VAL A 58 -12.52 4.90 8.20
C VAL A 58 -11.49 4.16 9.06
N ASP A 59 -10.40 3.67 8.47
CA ASP A 59 -9.31 3.01 9.22
C ASP A 59 -8.72 3.97 10.27
N THR A 60 -8.49 5.22 9.90
CA THR A 60 -7.94 6.26 10.79
C THR A 60 -8.90 6.57 11.95
N ALA A 61 -10.20 6.70 11.66
CA ALA A 61 -11.23 6.94 12.67
C ALA A 61 -11.32 5.77 13.67
N LEU A 62 -11.22 4.53 13.19
CA LEU A 62 -11.19 3.35 14.04
C LEU A 62 -9.98 3.37 14.98
N HIS A 63 -8.80 3.74 14.48
CA HIS A 63 -7.59 3.82 15.33
C HIS A 63 -7.72 4.93 16.36
N ALA A 64 -8.23 6.09 15.96
CA ALA A 64 -8.48 7.22 16.86
C ALA A 64 -9.51 6.85 17.96
N ALA A 65 -10.56 6.11 17.62
CA ALA A 65 -11.54 5.63 18.60
C ALA A 65 -10.91 4.70 19.64
N VAL A 66 -10.03 3.79 19.23
CA VAL A 66 -9.28 2.92 20.16
C VAL A 66 -8.37 3.75 21.06
N ALA A 67 -7.63 4.71 20.50
CA ALA A 67 -6.76 5.59 21.27
C ALA A 67 -7.54 6.40 22.33
N ALA A 68 -8.67 6.98 21.92
CA ALA A 68 -9.57 7.72 22.81
C ALA A 68 -10.17 6.83 23.90
N GLY A 69 -10.58 5.60 23.57
CA GLY A 69 -11.07 4.63 24.54
C GLY A 69 -10.01 4.26 25.58
N VAL A 70 -8.76 4.02 25.15
CA VAL A 70 -7.65 3.72 26.06
C VAL A 70 -7.30 4.93 26.93
N TRP A 71 -7.26 6.13 26.35
CA TRP A 71 -7.08 7.36 27.14
C TRP A 71 -8.15 7.46 28.23
N PHE A 72 -9.42 7.31 27.86
CA PHE A 72 -10.55 7.46 28.77
C PHE A 72 -10.48 6.44 29.90
N ALA A 73 -10.21 5.17 29.58
CA ALA A 73 -10.03 4.11 30.57
C ALA A 73 -8.85 4.39 31.50
N ALA A 74 -7.69 4.78 30.96
CA ALA A 74 -6.51 5.11 31.76
C ALA A 74 -6.78 6.28 32.72
N SER A 75 -7.46 7.33 32.22
CA SER A 75 -7.85 8.49 33.02
C SER A 75 -8.84 8.13 34.12
N ALA A 76 -9.80 7.24 33.84
CA ALA A 76 -10.76 6.73 34.82
C ALA A 76 -10.07 5.92 35.94
N HIS A 77 -8.95 5.25 35.64
CA HIS A 77 -8.14 4.53 36.61
C HIS A 77 -7.08 5.39 37.31
N SER A 78 -7.20 6.73 37.24
CA SER A 78 -6.29 7.68 37.89
C SER A 78 -4.82 7.55 37.46
N LEU A 79 -4.55 6.99 36.28
CA LEU A 79 -3.24 7.21 35.65
C LEU A 79 -3.12 8.71 35.40
N GLY A 80 -2.02 9.32 35.81
CA GLY A 80 -1.76 10.73 35.50
C GLY A 80 -1.93 11.03 34.00
N SER A 81 -2.10 12.30 33.65
CA SER A 81 -2.34 12.70 32.25
C SER A 81 -1.26 12.23 31.29
N GLN A 82 0.02 12.31 31.68
CA GLN A 82 1.14 11.83 30.87
C GLN A 82 1.09 10.32 30.56
N PRO A 83 1.02 9.41 31.56
CA PRO A 83 0.92 7.99 31.26
C PRO A 83 -0.35 7.62 30.49
N ALA A 84 -1.48 8.30 30.70
CA ALA A 84 -2.69 8.08 29.92
C ALA A 84 -2.50 8.43 28.42
N ILE A 85 -1.83 9.55 28.12
CA ILE A 85 -1.46 9.94 26.75
C ILE A 85 -0.54 8.88 26.12
N VAL A 86 0.49 8.45 26.84
CA VAL A 86 1.44 7.44 26.35
C VAL A 86 0.71 6.13 26.03
N CYS A 87 -0.17 5.65 26.92
CA CYS A 87 -0.99 4.47 26.68
C CYS A 87 -1.88 4.63 25.44
N ALA A 88 -2.50 5.80 25.24
CA ALA A 88 -3.33 6.07 24.07
C ALA A 88 -2.54 6.03 22.76
N VAL A 89 -1.34 6.63 22.74
CA VAL A 89 -0.44 6.60 21.57
C VAL A 89 0.04 5.18 21.30
N LEU A 90 0.45 4.43 22.32
CA LEU A 90 0.88 3.04 22.17
C LEU A 90 -0.26 2.16 21.64
N ALA A 91 -1.49 2.35 22.13
CA ALA A 91 -2.66 1.64 21.65
C ALA A 91 -2.96 1.97 20.18
N TRP A 92 -2.88 3.24 19.80
CA TRP A 92 -3.05 3.68 18.40
C TRP A 92 -2.03 3.01 17.47
N VAL A 93 -0.74 3.04 17.84
CA VAL A 93 0.35 2.42 17.08
C VAL A 93 0.16 0.90 16.98
N ALA A 94 -0.18 0.24 18.09
CA ALA A 94 -0.38 -1.21 18.13
C ALA A 94 -1.56 -1.64 17.25
N VAL A 95 -2.69 -0.91 17.30
CA VAL A 95 -3.85 -1.20 16.46
C VAL A 95 -3.53 -0.95 14.99
N SER A 96 -2.81 0.13 14.68
CA SER A 96 -2.36 0.44 13.31
C SER A 96 -1.48 -0.69 12.76
N PHE A 97 -0.52 -1.16 13.55
CA PHE A 97 0.33 -2.28 13.18
C PHE A 97 -0.49 -3.56 12.96
N ALA A 98 -1.34 -3.95 13.91
CA ALA A 98 -2.16 -5.15 13.81
C ALA A 98 -3.08 -5.11 12.58
N HIS A 99 -3.72 -3.97 12.33
CA HIS A 99 -4.61 -3.77 11.19
C HIS A 99 -3.89 -3.91 9.85
N ARG A 100 -2.67 -3.37 9.74
CA ARG A 100 -1.90 -3.38 8.50
C ARG A 100 -1.09 -4.66 8.28
N THR A 101 -0.76 -5.41 9.32
CA THR A 101 0.07 -6.63 9.22
C THR A 101 -0.71 -7.92 9.37
N PHE A 102 -1.69 -7.98 10.29
CA PHE A 102 -2.50 -9.17 10.52
C PHE A 102 -3.78 -9.14 9.69
N PHE A 103 -4.60 -8.10 9.82
CA PHE A 103 -5.89 -8.05 9.10
C PHE A 103 -5.69 -7.95 7.58
N GLN A 104 -4.74 -7.13 7.13
CA GLN A 104 -4.40 -7.02 5.71
C GLN A 104 -3.80 -8.32 5.14
N ARG A 105 -3.10 -9.13 5.95
CA ARG A 105 -2.60 -10.44 5.54
C ARG A 105 -3.71 -11.49 5.44
N LEU A 106 -4.65 -11.48 6.38
CA LEU A 106 -5.75 -12.45 6.44
C LEU A 106 -6.82 -12.19 5.36
N THR A 107 -7.16 -10.92 5.14
CA THR A 107 -8.30 -10.55 4.28
C THR A 107 -7.89 -9.95 2.94
N TYR A 108 -6.58 -9.75 2.73
CA TYR A 108 -6.04 -8.97 1.61
C TYR A 108 -6.64 -7.56 1.51
N THR A 109 -7.16 -7.01 2.62
CA THR A 109 -7.74 -5.67 2.70
C THR A 109 -7.70 -5.14 4.14
N THR A 110 -7.88 -3.83 4.34
CA THR A 110 -8.13 -3.26 5.67
C THR A 110 -9.63 -3.11 5.87
N ILE A 111 -10.11 -3.00 7.12
CA ILE A 111 -11.56 -2.99 7.42
C ILE A 111 -12.28 -1.88 6.64
N GLY A 112 -11.77 -0.64 6.66
CA GLY A 112 -12.36 0.48 5.93
C GLY A 112 -12.32 0.27 4.41
N LYS A 113 -11.25 -0.33 3.89
CA LYS A 113 -11.16 -0.68 2.46
C LYS A 113 -12.08 -1.84 2.07
N ALA A 114 -12.35 -2.76 2.99
CA ALA A 114 -13.27 -3.87 2.80
C ALA A 114 -14.72 -3.38 2.60
N VAL A 115 -15.13 -2.33 3.33
CA VAL A 115 -16.46 -1.71 3.19
C VAL A 115 -16.70 -1.22 1.76
N PHE A 116 -15.65 -0.74 1.08
CA PHE A 116 -15.73 -0.28 -0.32
C PHE A 116 -15.32 -1.36 -1.34
N GLY A 117 -15.18 -2.62 -0.90
CA GLY A 117 -14.80 -3.74 -1.76
C GLY A 117 -13.38 -3.66 -2.32
N LEU A 118 -12.52 -2.79 -1.79
CA LEU A 118 -11.13 -2.65 -2.22
C LEU A 118 -10.29 -3.82 -1.70
N ARG A 119 -9.47 -4.42 -2.57
CA ARG A 119 -8.50 -5.45 -2.18
C ARG A 119 -7.11 -5.12 -2.71
N LEU A 120 -6.12 -5.54 -1.93
CA LEU A 120 -4.73 -5.62 -2.36
C LEU A 120 -4.63 -6.62 -3.51
N HIS A 121 -4.06 -6.19 -4.62
CA HIS A 121 -3.80 -7.06 -5.76
C HIS A 121 -2.34 -6.91 -6.14
N ASN A 122 -1.60 -8.02 -6.15
CA ASN A 122 -0.23 -8.05 -6.62
C ASN A 122 -0.25 -8.38 -8.13
N PRO A 123 0.29 -7.53 -9.01
CA PRO A 123 0.28 -7.75 -10.47
C PRO A 123 1.03 -9.00 -10.94
N GLY A 124 1.75 -9.71 -10.05
CA GLY A 124 2.49 -10.94 -10.38
C GLY A 124 1.94 -12.24 -9.79
N ASP A 125 0.70 -12.28 -9.29
CA ASP A 125 0.07 -13.47 -8.64
C ASP A 125 0.80 -14.05 -7.41
N TYR A 126 1.89 -13.42 -6.94
CA TYR A 126 2.55 -13.82 -5.71
C TYR A 126 1.84 -13.24 -4.48
N PRO A 127 1.59 -14.04 -3.42
CA PRO A 127 1.02 -13.53 -2.18
C PRO A 127 2.00 -12.55 -1.54
N ILE A 128 1.50 -11.39 -1.09
CA ILE A 128 2.35 -10.42 -0.38
C ILE A 128 2.80 -11.02 0.94
N THR A 129 4.11 -10.99 1.17
CA THR A 129 4.72 -11.58 2.37
C THR A 129 4.50 -10.69 3.59
N LEU A 130 4.41 -11.30 4.79
CA LEU A 130 4.31 -10.56 6.05
C LEU A 130 5.44 -9.53 6.20
N TRP A 131 6.65 -9.88 5.78
CA TRP A 131 7.82 -9.01 5.86
C TRP A 131 7.69 -7.75 4.97
N GLN A 132 7.08 -7.88 3.78
CA GLN A 132 6.78 -6.72 2.94
C GLN A 132 5.76 -5.80 3.61
N LEU A 133 4.72 -6.34 4.25
CA LEU A 133 3.73 -5.54 5.00
C LEU A 133 4.38 -4.78 6.16
N ILE A 134 5.27 -5.44 6.91
CA ILE A 134 6.03 -4.83 8.00
C ILE A 134 6.90 -3.68 7.46
N LYS A 135 7.65 -3.91 6.38
CA LYS A 135 8.47 -2.85 5.74
C LYS A 135 7.63 -1.66 5.31
N PHE A 136 6.48 -1.88 4.67
CA PHE A 136 5.60 -0.80 4.26
C PHE A 136 5.04 -0.02 5.44
N TRP A 137 4.72 -0.69 6.54
CA TRP A 137 4.28 -0.02 7.77
C TRP A 137 5.40 0.88 8.33
N PHE A 138 6.62 0.37 8.46
CA PHE A 138 7.74 1.18 8.94
C PHE A 138 8.02 2.37 8.01
N CYS A 139 8.09 2.15 6.69
CA CYS A 139 8.27 3.24 5.73
C CYS A 139 7.18 4.32 5.88
N ALA A 140 5.91 3.93 6.03
CA ALA A 140 4.83 4.89 6.22
C ALA A 140 4.98 5.69 7.52
N VAL A 141 5.35 5.02 8.63
CA VAL A 141 5.59 5.68 9.92
C VAL A 141 6.76 6.66 9.82
N PHE A 142 7.89 6.26 9.24
CA PHE A 142 9.05 7.14 9.08
C PHE A 142 8.75 8.35 8.19
N ILE A 143 8.00 8.17 7.10
CA ILE A 143 7.56 9.28 6.25
C ILE A 143 6.69 10.25 7.07
N CYS A 144 5.70 9.74 7.82
CA CYS A 144 4.88 10.60 8.67
C CYS A 144 5.71 11.37 9.71
N LEU A 145 6.64 10.69 10.39
CA LEU A 145 7.50 11.33 11.40
C LEU A 145 8.41 12.39 10.79
N ALA A 146 9.00 12.13 9.62
CA ALA A 146 9.82 13.12 8.91
C ALA A 146 9.01 14.37 8.57
N ASN A 147 7.80 14.21 8.03
CA ASN A 147 6.94 15.36 7.71
C ASN A 147 6.48 16.13 8.97
N VAL A 148 6.29 15.46 10.11
CA VAL A 148 5.96 16.14 11.37
C VAL A 148 7.18 16.90 11.92
N ALA A 149 8.38 16.32 11.84
CA ALA A 149 9.62 16.98 12.24
C ALA A 149 9.92 18.20 11.37
N ASP A 150 9.56 18.19 10.10
CA ASP A 150 9.72 19.34 9.20
C ASP A 150 8.72 20.49 9.51
N VAL A 151 7.61 20.19 10.21
CA VAL A 151 6.55 21.16 10.54
C VAL A 151 6.70 21.73 11.96
N LEU A 152 7.38 21.01 12.85
CA LEU A 152 7.68 21.47 14.21
C LEU A 152 9.10 22.06 14.25
N PRO A 153 9.27 23.39 14.40
CA PRO A 153 10.59 24.03 14.48
C PRO A 153 11.37 23.64 15.75
#